data_AF-A0A509L0P9-F1
#
_entry.id   AF-A0A509L0P9-F1
#
_cell.length_a   1.000
_cell.length_b   1.000
_cell.length_c   1.000
_cell.angle_alpha   90.00
_cell.angle_beta   90.00
_cell.angle_gamma   90.00
#
_symmetry.space_group_name_H-M   'P 1'
#
loop_
_entity.id
_entity.type
_entity.pdbx_description
1 polymer ?
#
loop_
_entity_poly.entity_id
_entity_poly.type
_entity_poly.pdbx_seq_one_letter_code
_entity_poly.pdbx_strand_id
1 'polypeptide(L)'
;MFMSGAIDPASRGRSQLDGKDLMSEYLKLDLKLIPANNAVEAGLHRIQMLMSTGCLKIFPHCTSLLAELRKYSRNENGQIRKQDDHLLDALRYAIHTEKVMRPCRPYEKPEVITSMNRYWQPT
;
A
#
# COMPACT_ATOMS: atom_id res chain seq x y z
N MET A 1 -7.04 6.97 17.19
CA MET A 1 -6.39 5.64 17.14
C MET A 1 -5.24 5.71 16.15
N PHE A 2 -3.99 5.53 16.61
CA PHE A 2 -2.79 5.58 15.76
C PHE A 2 -2.75 4.39 14.78
N MET A 3 -2.14 4.59 13.60
CA MET A 3 -2.06 3.62 12.50
C MET A 3 -1.29 2.36 12.91
N SER A 4 -1.72 1.19 12.42
CA SER A 4 -0.99 -0.08 12.57
C SER A 4 0.05 -0.21 11.45
N GLY A 5 1.29 -0.58 11.78
CA GLY A 5 2.35 -0.82 10.81
C GLY A 5 2.59 -2.30 10.55
N ALA A 6 2.98 -2.66 9.33
CA ALA A 6 3.56 -3.97 9.01
C ALA A 6 5.09 -3.87 9.06
N ILE A 7 5.76 -4.86 9.65
CA ILE A 7 7.22 -4.96 9.60
C ILE A 7 7.64 -6.32 9.05
N ASP A 8 8.65 -6.34 8.19
CA ASP A 8 9.18 -7.59 7.65
C ASP A 8 9.75 -8.45 8.79
N PRO A 9 9.30 -9.71 8.96
CA PRO A 9 9.77 -10.57 10.03
C PRO A 9 11.28 -10.85 10.00
N ALA A 10 11.97 -10.67 8.87
CA ALA A 10 13.43 -10.78 8.81
C ALA A 10 14.16 -9.59 9.46
N SER A 11 13.45 -8.49 9.76
CA SER A 11 13.97 -7.35 10.55
C SER A 11 14.30 -7.71 12.00
N ARG A 12 13.92 -8.93 12.44
CA ARG A 12 14.37 -9.52 13.71
C ARG A 12 15.85 -9.94 13.69
N GLY A 13 16.47 -9.98 12.51
CA GLY A 13 17.90 -10.17 12.37
C GLY A 13 18.65 -9.04 13.05
N ARG A 14 19.58 -9.38 13.96
CA ARG A 14 20.42 -8.38 14.63
C ARG A 14 21.20 -7.58 13.58
N SER A 15 21.14 -6.26 13.67
CA SER A 15 22.04 -5.41 12.88
C SER A 15 23.50 -5.72 13.28
N GLN A 16 24.37 -5.93 12.28
CA GLN A 16 25.79 -6.29 12.49
C GLN A 16 26.56 -5.23 13.31
N LEU A 17 26.06 -4.00 13.40
CA LEU A 17 26.71 -2.90 14.09
C LEU A 17 26.41 -2.83 15.60
N ASP A 18 25.17 -3.09 16.02
CA ASP A 18 24.72 -2.75 17.39
C ASP A 18 23.95 -3.89 18.08
N GLY A 19 23.71 -5.03 17.40
CA GLY A 19 23.10 -6.21 18.00
C GLY A 19 21.62 -6.07 18.40
N LYS A 20 21.03 -4.88 18.22
CA LYS A 20 19.64 -4.57 18.54
C LYS A 20 18.71 -5.00 17.41
N ASP A 21 17.54 -5.48 17.81
CA ASP A 21 16.43 -5.85 16.94
C ASP A 21 15.57 -4.61 16.66
N LEU A 22 15.45 -4.24 15.38
CA LEU A 22 14.73 -3.06 14.91
C LEU A 22 13.25 -3.10 15.35
N MET A 23 12.64 -4.28 15.35
CA MET A 23 11.25 -4.47 15.78
C MET A 23 11.09 -4.14 17.27
N SER A 24 12.05 -4.59 18.09
CA SER A 24 12.07 -4.35 19.53
C SER A 24 12.22 -2.87 19.88
N GLU A 25 12.96 -2.09 19.08
CA GLU A 25 13.08 -0.64 19.27
C GLU A 25 11.78 0.09 18.96
N TYR A 26 11.13 -0.21 17.83
CA TYR A 26 9.85 0.42 17.49
C TYR A 26 8.73 0.06 18.48
N LEU A 27 8.73 -1.17 19.01
CA LEU A 27 7.79 -1.56 20.06
C LEU A 27 8.01 -0.77 21.37
N LYS A 28 9.26 -0.42 21.71
CA LYS A 28 9.56 0.45 22.87
C LYS A 28 9.04 1.88 22.68
N LEU A 29 8.91 2.32 21.43
CA LEU A 29 8.31 3.62 21.08
C LEU A 29 6.77 3.59 21.03
N ASP A 30 6.15 2.50 21.52
CA ASP A 30 4.70 2.29 21.56
C ASP A 30 4.04 2.23 20.16
N LEU A 31 4.80 1.83 19.13
CA LEU A 31 4.24 1.56 17.80
C LEU A 31 3.54 0.20 17.77
N LYS A 32 2.34 0.17 17.19
CA LYS A 32 1.60 -1.07 16.93
C LYS A 32 2.09 -1.73 15.65
N LEU A 33 3.06 -2.62 15.79
CA LEU A 33 3.62 -3.39 14.68
C LEU A 33 3.07 -4.82 14.60
N ILE A 34 2.78 -5.26 13.39
CA ILE A 34 2.32 -6.61 13.06
C ILE A 34 3.37 -7.25 12.14
N PRO A 35 3.76 -8.52 12.36
CA PRO A 35 4.67 -9.20 11.43
C PRO A 35 4.00 -9.33 10.06
N ALA A 36 4.71 -8.92 9.01
CA ALA A 36 4.20 -8.97 7.65
C ALA A 36 4.10 -10.42 7.13
N ASN A 37 3.15 -10.65 6.22
CA ASN A 37 3.07 -11.90 5.49
C ASN A 37 4.02 -11.85 4.27
N ASN A 38 4.98 -12.76 4.23
CA ASN A 38 6.06 -12.76 3.23
C ASN A 38 5.74 -13.54 1.95
N ALA A 39 4.52 -14.07 1.78
CA ALA A 39 4.13 -14.75 0.55
C ALA A 39 4.10 -13.78 -0.66
N VAL A 40 5.18 -13.77 -1.45
CA VAL A 40 5.41 -12.81 -2.54
C VAL A 40 4.35 -12.93 -3.63
N GLU A 41 4.18 -14.13 -4.21
CA GLU A 41 3.22 -14.35 -5.32
C GLU A 41 1.76 -14.07 -4.90
N ALA A 42 1.36 -14.52 -3.71
CA ALA A 42 0.01 -14.28 -3.19
C ALA A 42 -0.26 -12.78 -2.98
N GLY A 43 0.72 -12.06 -2.43
CA GLY A 43 0.65 -10.62 -2.26
C GLY A 43 0.55 -9.87 -3.61
N LEU A 44 1.38 -10.23 -4.58
CA LEU A 44 1.35 -9.62 -5.91
C LEU A 44 0.04 -9.88 -6.65
N HIS A 45 -0.45 -11.12 -6.62
CA HIS A 45 -1.75 -11.45 -7.20
C HIS A 45 -2.87 -10.61 -6.58
N ARG A 46 -2.82 -10.40 -5.26
CA ARG A 46 -3.81 -9.55 -4.57
C ARG A 46 -3.74 -8.09 -5.02
N ILE A 47 -2.55 -7.52 -5.16
CA ILE A 47 -2.35 -6.16 -5.68
C ILE A 47 -2.91 -6.04 -7.10
N GLN A 48 -2.55 -6.99 -7.97
CA GLN A 48 -3.01 -7.02 -9.36
C GLN A 48 -4.54 -7.09 -9.42
N MET A 49 -5.18 -7.95 -8.62
CA MET A 49 -6.63 -8.01 -8.53
C MET A 49 -7.25 -6.67 -8.10
N LEU A 50 -6.70 -6.02 -7.08
CA LEU A 50 -7.22 -4.72 -6.61
C LEU A 50 -7.04 -3.58 -7.62
N MET A 51 -5.96 -3.63 -8.40
CA MET A 51 -5.75 -2.69 -9.51
C MET A 51 -6.75 -2.94 -10.64
N SER A 52 -6.93 -4.21 -11.04
CA SER A 52 -7.87 -4.60 -12.10
C SER A 52 -9.32 -4.28 -11.76
N THR A 53 -9.72 -4.41 -10.49
CA THR A 53 -11.08 -4.04 -10.04
C THR A 53 -11.26 -2.55 -9.75
N GLY A 54 -10.19 -1.75 -9.83
CA GLY A 54 -10.22 -0.32 -9.51
C GLY A 54 -10.40 -0.01 -8.02
N CYS A 55 -10.22 -1.00 -7.14
CA CYS A 55 -10.33 -0.85 -5.69
C CYS A 55 -9.06 -0.25 -5.07
N LEU A 56 -7.90 -0.41 -5.71
CA LEU A 56 -6.66 0.25 -5.31
C LEU A 56 -6.48 1.54 -6.11
N LYS A 57 -6.43 2.67 -5.41
CA LYS A 57 -6.14 3.99 -5.99
C LYS A 57 -4.90 4.56 -5.33
N ILE A 58 -3.96 5.03 -6.14
CA ILE A 58 -2.71 5.64 -5.71
C ILE A 58 -2.79 7.14 -6.01
N PHE A 59 -2.42 7.97 -5.04
CA PHE A 59 -2.38 9.42 -5.27
C PHE A 59 -1.28 9.78 -6.28
N PRO A 60 -1.51 10.76 -7.17
CA PRO A 60 -0.57 11.11 -8.22
C PRO A 60 0.77 11.64 -7.68
N HIS A 61 0.79 12.15 -6.45
CA HIS A 61 1.97 12.66 -5.76
C HIS A 61 2.94 11.55 -5.31
N CYS A 62 2.51 10.29 -5.28
CA CYS A 62 3.36 9.14 -4.96
C CYS A 62 4.22 8.73 -6.16
N THR A 63 5.00 9.67 -6.70
CA THR A 63 5.74 9.53 -7.96
C THR A 63 6.77 8.40 -7.92
N SER A 64 7.47 8.22 -6.81
CA SER A 64 8.45 7.13 -6.64
C SER A 64 7.78 5.76 -6.71
N LEU A 65 6.65 5.57 -6.03
CA LEU A 65 5.88 4.32 -6.09
C LEU A 65 5.37 4.04 -7.51
N LEU A 66 4.89 5.09 -8.20
CA LEU A 66 4.45 4.97 -9.59
C LEU A 66 5.61 4.64 -10.55
N ALA A 67 6.81 5.15 -10.28
CA ALA A 67 8.01 4.84 -11.06
C ALA A 67 8.43 3.37 -10.87
N GLU A 68 8.45 2.87 -9.63
CA GLU A 68 8.74 1.46 -9.33
C GLU A 68 7.70 0.53 -9.99
N LEU A 69 6.40 0.86 -9.88
CA LEU A 69 5.33 0.10 -10.51
C LEU A 69 5.48 -0.01 -12.04
N ARG A 70 5.97 1.05 -12.71
CA ARG A 70 6.21 1.03 -14.16
C ARG A 70 7.41 0.20 -14.57
N LYS A 71 8.44 0.15 -13.73
CA LYS A 71 9.65 -0.66 -13.97
C LYS A 71 9.45 -2.14 -13.66
N TYR A 72 8.41 -2.47 -12.89
CA TYR A 72 8.17 -3.82 -12.42
C TYR A 72 7.89 -4.78 -13.58
N SER A 73 8.84 -5.69 -13.84
CA SER A 73 8.73 -6.70 -14.89
C SER A 73 9.25 -8.06 -14.44
N ARG A 74 8.74 -9.11 -15.09
CA ARG A 74 9.26 -10.48 -14.94
C ARG A 74 10.30 -10.73 -16.03
N ASN A 75 11.37 -11.44 -15.66
CA ASN A 75 12.35 -11.97 -16.60
C ASN A 75 11.75 -13.07 -17.48
N GLU A 76 12.47 -13.45 -18.53
CA GLU A 76 12.13 -14.57 -19.42
C GLU A 76 11.96 -15.89 -18.65
N ASN A 77 12.68 -16.05 -17.54
CA ASN A 77 12.59 -17.20 -16.64
C ASN A 77 11.42 -17.10 -15.64
N GLY A 78 10.53 -16.11 -15.77
CA GLY A 78 9.38 -15.88 -14.88
C GLY A 78 9.74 -15.28 -13.51
N GLN A 79 11.02 -15.04 -13.23
CA GLN A 79 11.48 -14.44 -11.98
C GLN A 79 11.27 -12.93 -11.96
N ILE A 80 10.89 -12.39 -10.81
CA ILE A 80 10.74 -10.95 -10.59
C ILE A 80 12.11 -10.27 -10.62
N ARG A 81 12.26 -9.20 -11.42
CA ARG A 81 13.44 -8.34 -11.35
C ARG A 81 13.42 -7.54 -10.05
N LYS A 82 14.30 -7.89 -9.11
CA LYS A 82 14.52 -7.17 -7.85
C LYS A 82 15.41 -5.94 -8.06
N GLN A 83 14.92 -4.97 -8.83
CA GLN A 83 15.58 -3.66 -8.98
C GLN A 83 14.58 -2.60 -8.55
N ASP A 84 14.93 -1.79 -7.56
CA ASP A 84 14.09 -0.74 -7.00
C ASP A 84 12.69 -1.25 -6.57
N ASP A 85 12.62 -2.28 -5.71
CA ASP A 85 11.35 -2.91 -5.27
C ASP A 85 10.92 -2.51 -3.85
N HIS A 86 11.61 -1.57 -3.21
CA HIS A 86 11.39 -1.21 -1.80
C HIS A 86 9.97 -0.69 -1.51
N LEU A 87 9.44 0.24 -2.32
CA LEU A 87 8.10 0.79 -2.09
C LEU A 87 7.02 -0.19 -2.52
N LEU A 88 7.28 -0.98 -3.55
CA LEU A 88 6.37 -2.03 -3.98
C LEU A 88 6.24 -3.14 -2.92
N ASP A 89 7.35 -3.53 -2.28
CA ASP A 89 7.33 -4.46 -1.16
C ASP A 89 6.62 -3.88 0.06
N ALA A 90 6.82 -2.60 0.37
CA ALA A 90 6.06 -1.93 1.42
C ALA A 90 4.55 -1.92 1.11
N LEU A 91 4.16 -1.64 -0.14
CA LEU A 91 2.77 -1.71 -0.60
C LEU A 91 2.21 -3.13 -0.48
N ARG A 92 3.01 -4.15 -0.84
CA ARG A 92 2.66 -5.56 -0.68
C ARG A 92 2.43 -5.91 0.77
N TYR A 93 3.31 -5.49 1.69
CA TYR A 93 3.11 -5.73 3.11
C TYR A 93 1.86 -5.04 3.64
N ALA A 94 1.56 -3.81 3.20
CA ALA A 94 0.36 -3.09 3.61
C ALA A 94 -0.94 -3.80 3.18
N ILE A 95 -0.97 -4.35 1.96
CA ILE A 95 -2.15 -5.01 1.39
C ILE A 95 -2.29 -6.46 1.84
N HIS A 96 -1.17 -7.17 1.94
CA HIS A 96 -1.16 -8.61 2.21
C HIS A 96 -1.19 -8.94 3.70
N THR A 97 -0.74 -8.01 4.56
CA THR A 97 -0.81 -8.19 6.01
C THR A 97 -2.19 -7.78 6.50
N GLU A 98 -2.88 -8.73 7.14
CA GLU A 98 -4.18 -8.47 7.74
C GLU A 98 -4.10 -7.38 8.81
N LYS A 99 -5.18 -6.60 8.97
CA LYS A 99 -5.36 -5.56 10.01
C LYS A 99 -4.50 -4.29 9.86
N VAL A 100 -3.59 -4.24 8.87
CA VAL A 100 -2.79 -3.05 8.55
C VAL A 100 -3.61 -2.08 7.70
N MET A 101 -4.09 -2.57 6.56
CA MET A 101 -5.02 -1.81 5.73
C MET A 101 -6.45 -1.91 6.26
N ARG A 102 -7.10 -0.76 6.41
CA ARG A 102 -8.56 -0.68 6.61
C ARG A 102 -9.21 -0.30 5.28
N PRO A 103 -10.25 -1.03 4.83
CA PRO A 103 -10.96 -0.64 3.62
C PRO A 103 -11.58 0.75 3.83
N CYS A 104 -11.39 1.64 2.86
CA CYS A 104 -12.14 2.89 2.81
C CYS A 104 -13.63 2.57 2.63
N ARG A 105 -14.51 3.32 3.31
CA ARG A 105 -15.94 3.25 3.03
C ARG A 105 -16.16 3.61 1.55
N PRO A 106 -17.07 2.92 0.83
CA PRO A 106 -17.39 3.30 -0.54
C PRO A 106 -17.86 4.76 -0.57
N TYR A 107 -17.38 5.52 -1.57
CA TYR A 107 -17.80 6.90 -1.77
C TYR A 107 -19.20 6.91 -2.41
N GLU A 108 -20.18 7.38 -1.66
CA GLU A 108 -21.52 7.66 -2.18
C GLU A 108 -21.48 9.00 -2.93
N LYS A 109 -21.79 9.00 -4.23
CA LYS A 109 -21.89 10.25 -4.99
C LYS A 109 -23.07 11.04 -4.42
N PRO A 110 -22.92 12.33 -4.05
CA PRO A 110 -24.07 13.14 -3.69
C PRO A 110 -25.02 13.22 -4.88
N GLU A 111 -26.31 13.01 -4.64
CA GLU A 111 -27.33 13.25 -5.66
C GLU A 111 -27.27 14.72 -6.07
N VAL A 112 -27.04 14.95 -7.37
CA VAL A 112 -27.06 16.30 -7.93
C VAL A 112 -28.51 16.76 -7.90
N ILE A 113 -28.86 17.61 -6.94
CA ILE A 113 -30.16 18.28 -6.92
C ILE A 113 -30.15 19.30 -8.08
N THR A 114 -30.68 18.92 -9.23
CA THR A 114 -30.93 19.81 -10.37
C THR A 114 -32.03 20.81 -9.99
N SER A 115 -31.71 21.82 -9.18
CA SER A 115 -32.63 22.90 -8.78
C SER A 115 -32.16 24.29 -9.23
N MET A 116 -31.39 24.36 -10.31
CA MET A 116 -31.00 25.62 -10.95
C MET A 116 -31.34 25.58 -12.44
N ASN A 117 -32.64 25.64 -12.73
CA ASN A 117 -33.16 25.97 -14.07
C ASN A 117 -34.32 26.97 -13.95
N ARG A 118 -34.15 27.95 -13.06
CA ARG A 118 -35.00 29.13 -12.95
C ARG A 118 -34.05 30.32 -12.82
N TYR A 119 -34.29 31.38 -13.58
CA TYR A 119 -33.51 32.64 -13.63
C TYR A 119 -32.34 32.70 -14.62
N TRP A 120 -32.63 32.59 -15.91
CA TRP A 120 -32.05 33.51 -16.89
C TRP A 120 -33.08 33.77 -18.00
N GLN A 121 -33.73 34.93 -17.97
CA GLN A 121 -34.42 35.46 -19.13
C GLN A 121 -33.67 36.73 -19.54
N PRO A 122 -33.07 36.78 -20.74
CA PRO A 122 -32.44 38.00 -21.22
C PRO A 122 -33.53 39.02 -21.55
N THR A 123 -33.42 40.21 -20.94
CA THR A 123 -34.13 41.43 -21.36
C THR A 123 -33.66 41.91 -22.71
#